data_AF-A0AAW0FSG7-F1
#
_entry.id   AF-A0AAW0FSG7-F1
#
_cell.length_a   1.000
_cell.length_b   1.000
_cell.length_c   1.000
_cell.angle_alpha   90.00
_cell.angle_beta   90.00
_cell.angle_gamma   90.00
#
_symmetry.space_group_name_H-M   'P 1'
#
loop_
_entity.id
_entity.type
_entity.pdbx_description
1 polymer ?
#
loop_
_entity_poly.entity_id
_entity_poly.type
_entity_poly.pdbx_seq_one_letter_code
_entity_poly.pdbx_strand_id
1 'polypeptide(L)'
;MEQEREPTTVTVAPEQDVIFAAAKPPDQVQFDEGNVGRAPDPSRPIWFSNSDNPATSREALGVWFRSGTAYKIYGTQNTMARVKADLKTASDKSLPIGNATAAEGLVSTNKKTDKPFRAKAGFVVKTKDYKSPWQFFTAQGTSAIAKFKTIINGISDRTTLTKIRDALKIAVDLKLADPQGFINANDASPIQFIDIHFGNDTNVKQLLDIVNEKLNS
;
A
#
# COMPACT_ATOMS: atom_id res chain seq x y z
N MET A 1 14.36 -42.97 -38.04
CA MET A 1 13.81 -41.60 -38.14
C MET A 1 13.37 -41.21 -36.74
N GLU A 2 14.30 -40.72 -35.93
CA GLU A 2 13.97 -40.11 -34.63
C GLU A 2 13.63 -38.65 -34.89
N GLN A 3 12.42 -38.24 -34.50
CA GLN A 3 12.03 -36.84 -34.50
C GLN A 3 12.59 -36.19 -33.23
N GLU A 4 13.59 -35.32 -33.40
CA GLU A 4 14.01 -34.37 -32.37
C GLU A 4 12.81 -33.49 -32.00
N ARG A 5 12.45 -33.47 -30.71
CA ARG A 5 11.47 -32.53 -30.16
C ARG A 5 12.21 -31.31 -29.64
N GLU A 6 11.82 -30.14 -30.13
CA GLU A 6 12.37 -28.86 -29.69
C GLU A 6 12.12 -28.60 -28.20
N PRO A 7 13.02 -27.85 -27.52
CA PRO A 7 12.89 -27.54 -26.11
C PRO A 7 11.79 -26.52 -25.85
N THR A 8 10.79 -26.92 -25.06
CA THR A 8 9.73 -26.04 -24.56
C THR A 8 10.33 -24.91 -23.73
N THR A 9 10.18 -23.69 -24.21
CA THR A 9 10.58 -22.49 -23.46
C THR A 9 9.54 -22.21 -22.38
N VAL A 10 9.88 -22.40 -21.11
CA VAL A 10 9.01 -22.05 -19.98
C VAL A 10 9.10 -20.54 -19.76
N THR A 11 8.07 -19.81 -20.20
CA THR A 11 7.91 -18.40 -19.86
C THR A 11 7.35 -18.31 -18.44
N VAL A 12 8.20 -17.95 -17.47
CA VAL A 12 7.76 -17.67 -16.10
C VAL A 12 7.04 -16.32 -16.12
N ALA A 13 5.72 -16.33 -15.92
CA ALA A 13 4.95 -15.11 -15.70
C ALA A 13 5.40 -14.44 -14.39
N PRO A 14 5.39 -13.10 -14.29
CA PRO A 14 5.73 -12.42 -13.05
C PRO A 14 4.70 -12.79 -11.97
N GLU A 15 5.18 -13.44 -10.91
CA GLU A 15 4.40 -13.75 -9.70
C GLU A 15 4.02 -12.45 -8.97
N GLN A 16 2.94 -11.81 -9.41
CA GLN A 16 2.06 -11.10 -8.50
C GLN A 16 0.96 -12.10 -8.13
N ASP A 17 0.98 -12.60 -6.89
CA ASP A 17 -0.20 -12.97 -6.10
C ASP A 17 0.14 -14.02 -5.05
N VAL A 18 0.15 -13.62 -3.78
CA VAL A 18 -0.58 -14.36 -2.74
C VAL A 18 -1.07 -13.35 -1.71
N ILE A 19 -2.28 -12.81 -1.89
CA ILE A 19 -3.07 -12.24 -0.79
C ILE A 19 -4.39 -13.01 -0.71
N PHE A 20 -4.48 -13.83 0.33
CA PHE A 20 -5.61 -14.64 0.76
C PHE A 20 -7.00 -13.97 0.62
N ALA A 21 -7.84 -14.51 -0.28
CA ALA A 21 -9.30 -14.43 -0.37
C ALA A 21 -9.97 -13.18 0.24
N ALA A 22 -9.69 -12.00 -0.31
CA ALA A 22 -10.57 -10.84 -0.19
C ALA A 22 -11.59 -10.85 -1.35
N ALA A 23 -12.77 -10.25 -1.14
CA ALA A 23 -13.75 -10.11 -2.21
C ALA A 23 -13.12 -9.33 -3.38
N LYS A 24 -13.40 -9.77 -4.63
CA LYS A 24 -12.97 -9.05 -5.84
C LYS A 24 -13.41 -7.57 -5.73
N PRO A 25 -12.54 -6.60 -6.05
CA PRO A 25 -12.95 -5.20 -6.11
C PRO A 25 -14.15 -5.02 -7.05
N PRO A 26 -15.05 -4.05 -6.77
CA PRO A 26 -16.10 -3.71 -7.72
C PRO A 26 -15.52 -3.32 -9.08
N ASP A 27 -16.16 -3.75 -10.17
CA ASP A 27 -15.67 -3.47 -11.54
C ASP A 27 -15.60 -1.96 -11.85
N GLN A 28 -16.43 -1.16 -11.17
CA GLN A 28 -16.43 0.30 -11.25
C GLN A 28 -16.67 0.92 -9.88
N VAL A 29 -15.83 1.89 -9.52
CA VAL A 29 -15.96 2.70 -8.31
C VAL A 29 -15.82 4.17 -8.66
N GLN A 30 -16.63 5.02 -8.05
CA GLN A 30 -16.49 6.46 -8.13
C GLN A 30 -16.19 7.04 -6.77
N PHE A 31 -15.28 8.00 -6.75
CA PHE A 31 -14.98 8.79 -5.56
C PHE A 31 -15.11 10.28 -5.88
N ASP A 32 -16.04 10.96 -5.20
CA ASP A 32 -16.22 12.40 -5.27
C ASP A 32 -15.75 13.06 -3.96
N GLU A 33 -14.53 13.60 -3.98
CA GLU A 33 -13.86 14.18 -2.81
C GLU A 33 -14.57 15.46 -2.33
N GLY A 34 -14.81 15.55 -1.02
CA GLY A 34 -15.37 16.74 -0.36
C GLY A 34 -16.41 16.41 0.71
N ASN A 35 -17.21 17.42 1.08
CA ASN A 35 -18.24 17.29 2.10
C ASN A 35 -19.24 16.17 1.74
N VAL A 36 -19.43 15.19 2.64
CA VAL A 36 -20.32 14.04 2.44
C VAL A 36 -21.82 14.36 2.57
N GLY A 37 -22.17 15.54 3.08
CA GLY A 37 -23.54 16.03 3.20
C GLY A 37 -24.08 16.75 1.96
N ARG A 38 -23.27 16.91 0.90
CA ARG A 38 -23.70 17.57 -0.34
C ARG A 38 -24.41 16.61 -1.29
N ALA A 39 -25.19 17.17 -2.23
CA ALA A 39 -25.73 16.39 -3.34
C ALA A 39 -24.58 15.83 -4.21
N PRO A 40 -24.65 14.56 -4.66
CA PRO A 40 -23.67 14.01 -5.58
C PRO A 40 -23.59 14.84 -6.87
N ASP A 41 -22.37 15.20 -7.31
CA ASP A 41 -22.13 15.93 -8.54
C ASP A 41 -21.45 14.99 -9.55
N PRO A 42 -22.08 14.64 -10.68
CA PRO A 42 -21.54 13.67 -11.64
C PRO A 42 -20.33 14.19 -12.43
N SER A 43 -20.01 15.48 -12.36
CA SER A 43 -18.90 16.10 -13.11
C SER A 43 -17.56 16.10 -12.36
N ARG A 44 -17.59 15.84 -11.05
CA ARG A 44 -16.43 15.87 -10.15
C ARG A 44 -15.73 14.54 -9.84
N PRO A 45 -16.37 13.35 -9.93
CA PRO A 45 -15.81 12.15 -9.35
C PRO A 45 -14.61 11.64 -10.15
N ILE A 46 -13.67 11.03 -9.44
CA ILE A 46 -12.66 10.17 -10.03
C ILE A 46 -13.29 8.80 -10.25
N TRP A 47 -13.29 8.35 -11.50
CA TRP A 47 -13.88 7.09 -11.93
C TRP A 47 -12.85 5.98 -12.02
N PHE A 48 -12.88 5.01 -11.13
CA PHE A 48 -11.98 3.85 -11.15
C PHE A 48 -12.65 2.63 -11.81
N SER A 49 -11.87 1.85 -12.55
CA SER A 49 -12.34 0.65 -13.23
C SER A 49 -11.27 -0.45 -13.24
N ASN A 50 -11.59 -1.60 -13.86
CA ASN A 50 -10.65 -2.69 -14.05
C ASN A 50 -9.39 -2.30 -14.85
N SER A 51 -9.43 -1.25 -15.68
CA SER A 51 -8.23 -0.76 -16.39
C SER A 51 -7.22 -0.07 -15.48
N ASP A 52 -7.62 0.30 -14.25
CA ASP A 52 -6.72 0.90 -13.24
C ASP A 52 -6.06 -0.17 -12.35
N ASN A 53 -6.01 -1.43 -12.84
CA ASN A 53 -5.37 -2.60 -12.21
C ASN A 53 -5.72 -2.76 -10.72
N PRO A 54 -7.01 -2.94 -10.38
CA PRO A 54 -7.44 -2.95 -8.99
C PRO A 54 -6.87 -4.14 -8.22
N ALA A 55 -6.40 -3.89 -7.00
CA ALA A 55 -6.01 -4.91 -6.04
C ALA A 55 -7.08 -5.10 -4.96
N THR A 56 -7.25 -6.33 -4.50
CA THR A 56 -8.20 -6.68 -3.44
C THR A 56 -7.77 -6.11 -2.09
N SER A 57 -8.72 -5.72 -1.25
CA SER A 57 -8.48 -5.35 0.15
C SER A 57 -9.56 -5.93 1.06
N ARG A 58 -9.20 -6.31 2.29
CA ARG A 58 -10.14 -6.85 3.28
C ARG A 58 -10.94 -5.77 4.00
N GLU A 59 -10.36 -4.58 4.12
CA GLU A 59 -10.89 -3.47 4.93
C GLU A 59 -11.50 -2.37 4.06
N ALA A 60 -11.18 -2.37 2.78
CA ALA A 60 -11.57 -1.37 1.80
C ALA A 60 -12.33 -2.03 0.63
N LEU A 61 -12.95 -1.21 -0.22
CA LEU A 61 -13.55 -1.69 -1.47
C LEU A 61 -12.49 -2.22 -2.44
N GLY A 62 -11.25 -1.76 -2.30
CA GLY A 62 -10.12 -2.13 -3.13
C GLY A 62 -9.03 -1.06 -3.09
N VAL A 63 -7.97 -1.30 -3.85
CA VAL A 63 -6.92 -0.33 -4.16
C VAL A 63 -6.85 -0.16 -5.67
N TRP A 64 -6.83 1.08 -6.15
CA TRP A 64 -6.69 1.42 -7.57
C TRP A 64 -5.47 2.28 -7.81
N PHE A 65 -4.89 2.21 -9.01
CA PHE A 65 -3.68 2.93 -9.37
C PHE A 65 -3.94 3.84 -10.56
N ARG A 66 -3.73 5.15 -10.40
CA ARG A 66 -3.96 6.12 -11.46
C ARG A 66 -2.99 7.29 -11.38
N SER A 67 -2.40 7.63 -12.52
CA SER A 67 -1.53 8.80 -12.67
C SER A 67 -0.43 8.90 -11.60
N GLY A 68 0.18 7.76 -11.25
CA GLY A 68 1.24 7.71 -10.23
C GLY A 68 0.76 7.79 -8.78
N THR A 69 -0.54 7.64 -8.53
CA THR A 69 -1.15 7.64 -7.20
C THR A 69 -1.91 6.33 -6.96
N ALA A 70 -1.73 5.75 -5.78
CA ALA A 70 -2.52 4.63 -5.28
C ALA A 70 -3.67 5.15 -4.41
N TYR A 71 -4.86 4.59 -4.60
CA TYR A 71 -6.10 4.99 -3.95
C TYR A 71 -6.73 3.78 -3.24
N LYS A 72 -6.66 3.71 -1.91
CA LYS A 72 -7.39 2.73 -1.09
C LYS A 72 -8.74 3.33 -0.71
N ILE A 73 -9.83 2.83 -1.29
CA ILE A 73 -11.17 3.44 -1.19
C ILE A 73 -12.03 2.67 -0.20
N TYR A 74 -12.58 3.36 0.79
CA TYR A 74 -13.43 2.81 1.84
C TYR A 74 -14.89 3.21 1.64
N GLY A 75 -15.80 2.22 1.67
CA GLY A 75 -17.24 2.44 1.46
C GLY A 75 -18.01 2.93 2.69
N THR A 76 -17.32 3.20 3.81
CA THR A 76 -17.88 3.74 5.06
C THR A 76 -16.87 4.67 5.72
N GLN A 77 -17.29 5.46 6.71
CA GLN A 77 -16.41 6.38 7.45
C GLN A 77 -15.95 5.82 8.82
N ASN A 78 -16.29 4.57 9.15
CA ASN A 78 -16.12 4.03 10.52
C ASN A 78 -14.67 4.08 11.02
N THR A 79 -13.71 3.86 10.13
CA THR A 79 -12.27 3.86 10.47
C THR A 79 -11.59 5.20 10.15
N MET A 80 -12.31 6.16 9.60
CA MET A 80 -11.70 7.35 9.02
C MET A 80 -11.02 8.25 10.05
N ALA A 81 -11.68 8.49 11.19
CA ALA A 81 -11.12 9.31 12.27
C ALA A 81 -9.79 8.74 12.76
N ARG A 82 -9.73 7.40 12.89
CA ARG A 82 -8.52 6.68 13.25
C ARG A 82 -7.44 6.82 12.17
N VAL A 83 -7.77 6.55 10.90
CA VAL A 83 -6.80 6.66 9.79
C VAL A 83 -6.23 8.07 9.69
N LYS A 84 -7.07 9.11 9.83
CA LYS A 84 -6.61 10.51 9.88
C LYS A 84 -5.67 10.75 11.05
N ALA A 85 -5.97 10.22 12.23
CA ALA A 85 -5.11 10.36 13.41
C ALA A 85 -3.76 9.62 13.24
N ASP A 86 -3.77 8.43 12.67
CA ASP A 86 -2.56 7.63 12.40
C ASP A 86 -1.66 8.34 11.37
N LEU A 87 -2.23 8.82 10.25
CA LEU A 87 -1.49 9.59 9.25
C LEU A 87 -0.94 10.91 9.82
N LYS A 88 -1.73 11.62 10.63
CA LYS A 88 -1.27 12.85 11.28
C LYS A 88 -0.11 12.57 12.22
N THR A 89 -0.23 11.56 13.07
CA THR A 89 0.82 11.18 14.03
C THR A 89 2.11 10.78 13.31
N ALA A 90 2.01 9.97 12.25
CA ALA A 90 3.14 9.61 11.41
C ALA A 90 3.83 10.85 10.81
N SER A 91 3.05 11.78 10.25
CA SER A 91 3.57 13.03 9.68
C SER A 91 4.24 13.91 10.74
N ASP A 92 3.58 14.14 11.88
CA ASP A 92 4.10 14.96 12.99
C ASP A 92 5.44 14.41 13.54
N LYS A 93 5.64 13.10 13.43
CA LYS A 93 6.80 12.37 13.92
C LYS A 93 7.80 12.04 12.82
N SER A 94 7.62 12.59 11.63
CA SER A 94 8.51 12.41 10.47
C SER A 94 8.71 10.94 10.06
N LEU A 95 7.71 10.08 10.30
CA LEU A 95 7.69 8.73 9.73
C LEU A 95 7.54 8.85 8.20
N PRO A 96 8.39 8.21 7.39
CA PRO A 96 8.30 8.33 5.94
C PRO A 96 7.09 7.56 5.41
N ILE A 97 6.02 8.27 5.07
CA ILE A 97 4.73 7.70 4.64
C ILE A 97 4.35 8.03 3.19
N GLY A 98 5.31 8.47 2.36
CA GLY A 98 5.06 8.71 0.94
C GLY A 98 4.05 9.83 0.63
N ASN A 99 3.95 10.84 1.51
CA ASN A 99 2.90 11.86 1.46
C ASN A 99 1.48 11.26 1.48
N ALA A 100 1.28 10.16 2.22
CA ALA A 100 -0.03 9.57 2.38
C ALA A 100 -1.01 10.57 3.01
N THR A 101 -2.19 10.70 2.40
CA THR A 101 -3.27 11.58 2.87
C THR A 101 -4.58 10.83 2.89
N ALA A 102 -5.52 11.29 3.72
CA ALA A 102 -6.89 10.78 3.75
C ALA A 102 -7.89 11.90 3.42
N ALA A 103 -8.85 11.61 2.55
CA ALA A 103 -9.88 12.55 2.15
C ALA A 103 -11.28 11.94 2.25
N GLU A 104 -12.20 12.74 2.79
CA GLU A 104 -13.63 12.45 2.87
C GLU A 104 -14.28 12.57 1.48
N GLY A 105 -15.31 11.78 1.21
CA GLY A 105 -16.05 11.94 -0.02
C GLY A 105 -17.25 11.02 -0.16
N LEU A 106 -17.90 11.14 -1.31
CA LEU A 106 -19.00 10.28 -1.71
C LEU A 106 -18.46 9.13 -2.56
N VAL A 107 -18.80 7.90 -2.18
CA VAL A 107 -18.40 6.68 -2.86
C VAL A 107 -19.60 6.03 -3.53
N SER A 108 -19.45 5.62 -4.79
CA SER A 108 -20.44 4.81 -5.47
C SER A 108 -19.80 3.60 -6.14
N THR A 109 -20.48 2.46 -6.07
CA THR A 109 -20.10 1.24 -6.77
C THR A 109 -21.22 0.93 -7.76
N ASN A 110 -20.97 1.18 -9.06
CA ASN A 110 -22.00 0.99 -10.08
C ASN A 110 -22.36 -0.49 -10.17
N LYS A 111 -23.53 -0.88 -9.67
CA LYS A 111 -24.02 -2.26 -9.83
C LYS A 111 -24.89 -2.48 -11.07
N LYS A 112 -25.19 -1.45 -11.88
CA LYS A 112 -25.85 -1.48 -13.20
C LYS A 112 -26.10 -0.04 -13.68
N THR A 113 -25.97 0.20 -14.98
CA THR A 113 -26.13 1.49 -15.69
C THR A 113 -27.52 2.14 -15.57
N ASP A 114 -28.52 1.42 -15.04
CA ASP A 114 -29.93 1.81 -15.16
C ASP A 114 -30.57 2.19 -13.80
N LYS A 115 -29.76 2.33 -12.73
CA LYS A 115 -30.22 2.76 -11.40
C LYS A 115 -29.65 4.13 -11.03
N PRO A 116 -30.41 4.98 -10.32
CA PRO A 116 -29.92 6.27 -9.88
C PRO A 116 -28.66 6.10 -9.02
N PHE A 117 -27.74 7.03 -9.17
CA PHE A 117 -26.45 7.07 -8.48
C PHE A 117 -26.63 6.94 -6.97
N ARG A 118 -26.37 5.75 -6.41
CA ARG A 118 -26.39 5.54 -4.96
C ARG A 118 -25.01 5.80 -4.42
N ALA A 119 -24.75 7.05 -4.08
CA ALA A 119 -23.54 7.43 -3.36
C ALA A 119 -23.73 7.22 -1.86
N LYS A 120 -22.65 6.84 -1.17
CA LYS A 120 -22.59 6.73 0.29
C LYS A 120 -21.42 7.53 0.81
N ALA A 121 -21.49 7.99 2.05
CA ALA A 121 -20.35 8.58 2.71
C ALA A 121 -19.24 7.53 2.86
N GLY A 122 -18.04 7.89 2.44
CA GLY A 122 -16.84 7.08 2.56
C GLY A 122 -15.59 7.97 2.57
N PHE A 123 -14.44 7.35 2.36
CA PHE A 123 -13.19 8.08 2.28
C PHE A 123 -12.17 7.34 1.44
N VAL A 124 -11.10 8.04 1.08
CA VAL A 124 -9.96 7.47 0.36
C VAL A 124 -8.69 7.75 1.12
N VAL A 125 -7.77 6.79 1.12
CA VAL A 125 -6.35 7.03 1.44
C VAL A 125 -5.59 7.08 0.12
N LYS A 126 -4.84 8.16 -0.09
CA LYS A 126 -4.06 8.45 -1.29
C LYS A 126 -2.58 8.42 -0.92
N THR A 127 -1.76 7.73 -1.68
CA THR A 127 -0.29 7.78 -1.56
C THR A 127 0.35 7.59 -2.92
N LYS A 128 1.66 7.77 -3.02
CA LYS A 128 2.41 7.51 -4.25
C LYS A 128 2.25 6.05 -4.71
N ASP A 129 2.06 5.85 -6.00
CA ASP A 129 2.12 4.53 -6.64
C ASP A 129 3.60 4.12 -6.79
N TYR A 130 4.06 3.25 -5.90
CA TYR A 130 5.43 2.75 -5.88
C TYR A 130 5.58 1.58 -6.87
N LYS A 131 6.32 1.83 -7.96
CA LYS A 131 6.70 0.83 -8.97
C LYS A 131 8.19 0.56 -8.93
N SER A 132 8.65 -0.43 -9.69
CA SER A 132 10.08 -0.68 -9.90
C SER A 132 10.87 0.63 -10.10
N PRO A 133 11.99 0.85 -9.40
CA PRO A 133 12.78 -0.14 -8.63
C PRO A 133 12.35 -0.34 -7.17
N TRP A 134 11.21 0.22 -6.75
CA TRP A 134 10.70 0.02 -5.39
C TRP A 134 10.26 -1.42 -5.16
N GLN A 135 10.73 -2.00 -4.05
CA GLN A 135 10.44 -3.38 -3.64
C GLN A 135 9.52 -3.37 -2.43
N PHE A 136 8.39 -4.05 -2.54
CA PHE A 136 7.42 -4.16 -1.45
C PHE A 136 7.99 -4.98 -0.29
N PHE A 137 7.67 -4.57 0.94
CA PHE A 137 7.89 -5.36 2.14
C PHE A 137 6.67 -5.36 3.05
N THR A 138 6.56 -6.41 3.86
CA THR A 138 5.63 -6.52 4.99
C THR A 138 6.29 -7.36 6.07
N ALA A 139 5.94 -7.12 7.33
CA ALA A 139 6.33 -7.99 8.44
C ALA A 139 5.32 -9.11 8.72
N GLN A 140 4.33 -9.30 7.85
CA GLN A 140 3.29 -10.32 8.05
C GLN A 140 3.77 -11.71 7.62
N GLY A 141 4.25 -12.48 8.60
CA GLY A 141 4.63 -13.89 8.45
C GLY A 141 6.07 -14.11 8.02
N THR A 142 6.57 -15.32 8.28
CA THR A 142 8.00 -15.68 8.13
C THR A 142 8.53 -15.46 6.72
N SER A 143 7.77 -15.81 5.68
CA SER A 143 8.18 -15.61 4.29
C SER A 143 8.35 -14.14 3.93
N ALA A 144 7.54 -13.25 4.53
CA ALA A 144 7.66 -11.82 4.29
C ALA A 144 8.89 -11.22 4.99
N ILE A 145 9.19 -11.67 6.20
CA ILE A 145 10.43 -11.32 6.91
C ILE A 145 11.66 -11.79 6.12
N ALA A 146 11.65 -13.01 5.58
CA ALA A 146 12.72 -13.51 4.73
C ALA A 146 12.91 -12.65 3.47
N LYS A 147 11.81 -12.24 2.80
CA LYS A 147 11.86 -11.32 1.67
C LYS A 147 12.48 -9.98 2.07
N PHE A 148 12.06 -9.39 3.19
CA PHE A 148 12.67 -8.16 3.70
C PHE A 148 14.16 -8.31 3.95
N LYS A 149 14.60 -9.40 4.58
CA LYS A 149 16.04 -9.69 4.81
C LYS A 149 16.82 -9.77 3.50
N THR A 150 16.25 -10.38 2.46
CA THR A 150 16.86 -10.41 1.12
C THR A 150 17.01 -9.00 0.53
N ILE A 151 15.98 -8.15 0.65
CA ILE A 151 16.06 -6.75 0.20
C ILE A 151 17.21 -6.03 0.90
N ILE A 152 17.26 -6.10 2.23
CA ILE A 152 18.29 -5.43 3.05
C ILE A 152 19.70 -5.95 2.74
N ASN A 153 19.86 -7.27 2.56
CA ASN A 153 21.15 -7.86 2.22
C ASN A 153 21.68 -7.43 0.85
N GLY A 154 20.79 -7.06 -0.08
CA GLY A 154 21.14 -6.52 -1.39
C GLY A 154 21.63 -5.06 -1.38
N ILE A 155 21.51 -4.36 -0.24
CA ILE A 155 21.95 -2.97 -0.10
C ILE A 155 23.40 -2.95 0.40
N SER A 156 24.31 -2.44 -0.42
CA SER A 156 25.74 -2.28 -0.08
C SER A 156 26.05 -0.94 0.59
N ASP A 157 25.31 0.11 0.27
CA ASP A 157 25.52 1.45 0.82
C ASP A 157 25.10 1.54 2.31
N ARG A 158 26.09 1.77 3.18
CA ARG A 158 25.88 1.95 4.63
C ARG A 158 25.07 3.19 4.96
N THR A 159 25.14 4.25 4.16
CA THR A 159 24.34 5.46 4.39
C THR A 159 22.86 5.18 4.16
N THR A 160 22.53 4.47 3.08
CA THR A 160 21.17 3.98 2.81
C THR A 160 20.66 3.08 3.94
N LEU A 161 21.45 2.10 4.39
CA LEU A 161 21.07 1.24 5.51
C LEU A 161 20.82 2.03 6.81
N THR A 162 21.64 3.05 7.07
CA THR A 162 21.47 3.94 8.23
C THR A 162 20.14 4.70 8.17
N LYS A 163 19.78 5.25 7.00
CA LYS A 163 18.48 5.92 6.79
C LYS A 163 17.30 4.97 7.01
N ILE A 164 17.39 3.74 6.51
CA ILE A 164 16.36 2.72 6.73
C ILE A 164 16.23 2.39 8.23
N ARG A 165 17.36 2.18 8.92
CA ARG A 165 17.40 1.92 10.37
C ARG A 165 16.73 3.06 11.14
N ASP A 166 17.06 4.31 10.82
CA ASP A 166 16.54 5.45 11.56
C ASP A 166 15.03 5.63 11.35
N ALA A 167 14.52 5.37 10.14
CA ALA A 167 13.08 5.30 9.88
C ALA A 167 12.39 4.16 10.66
N LEU A 168 13.03 2.99 10.77
CA LEU A 168 12.52 1.88 11.57
C LEU A 168 12.53 2.18 13.07
N LYS A 169 13.51 2.92 13.59
CA LYS A 169 13.51 3.39 14.98
C LYS A 169 12.31 4.28 15.27
N ILE A 170 12.01 5.24 14.38
CA ILE A 170 10.81 6.07 14.49
C ILE A 170 9.57 5.16 14.50
N ALA A 171 9.49 4.19 13.59
CA ALA A 171 8.37 3.26 13.52
C ALA A 171 8.20 2.39 14.79
N VAL A 172 9.30 1.99 15.44
CA VAL A 172 9.31 1.30 16.74
C VAL A 172 8.78 2.23 17.84
N ASP A 173 9.28 3.47 17.91
CA ASP A 173 8.85 4.45 18.92
C ASP A 173 7.34 4.76 18.81
N LEU A 174 6.81 4.77 17.59
CA LEU A 174 5.38 4.95 17.31
C LEU A 174 4.56 3.67 17.46
N LYS A 175 5.20 2.51 17.69
CA LYS A 175 4.56 1.19 17.78
C LYS A 175 3.77 0.84 16.51
N LEU A 176 4.41 0.96 15.35
CA LEU A 176 3.82 0.55 14.07
C LEU A 176 3.61 -0.98 14.06
N ALA A 177 2.35 -1.41 14.10
CA ALA A 177 1.98 -2.81 14.41
C ALA A 177 2.21 -3.77 13.24
N ASP A 178 1.78 -3.37 12.04
CA ASP A 178 1.88 -4.16 10.82
C ASP A 178 2.67 -3.36 9.78
N PRO A 179 4.00 -3.20 9.95
CA PRO A 179 4.77 -2.39 9.04
C PRO A 179 4.74 -2.99 7.64
N GLN A 180 4.19 -2.23 6.70
CA GLN A 180 4.19 -2.51 5.28
C GLN A 180 4.72 -1.30 4.53
N GLY A 181 5.28 -1.51 3.35
CA GLY A 181 5.83 -0.41 2.60
C GLY A 181 6.65 -0.82 1.41
N PHE A 182 7.47 0.12 0.96
CA PHE A 182 8.37 -0.07 -0.15
C PHE A 182 9.77 0.41 0.20
N ILE A 183 10.78 -0.27 -0.34
CA ILE A 183 12.18 0.10 -0.25
C ILE A 183 12.75 0.36 -1.64
N ASN A 184 13.52 1.43 -1.78
CA ASN A 184 14.36 1.71 -2.95
C ASN A 184 15.70 2.25 -2.47
N ALA A 185 16.75 1.44 -2.61
CA ALA A 185 18.09 1.78 -2.14
C ALA A 185 18.71 3.01 -2.82
N ASN A 186 18.20 3.38 -4.00
CA ASN A 186 18.70 4.52 -4.78
C ASN A 186 17.89 5.81 -4.52
N ASP A 187 16.87 5.77 -3.65
CA ASP A 187 16.06 6.95 -3.33
C ASP A 187 16.66 7.72 -2.14
N ALA A 188 16.47 9.04 -2.13
CA ALA A 188 16.92 9.90 -1.03
C ALA A 188 16.26 9.51 0.31
N SER A 189 15.00 9.05 0.26
CA SER A 189 14.22 8.50 1.37
C SER A 189 13.91 7.02 1.08
N PRO A 190 14.85 6.11 1.40
CA PRO A 190 14.90 4.77 0.82
C PRO A 190 13.84 3.80 1.33
N ILE A 191 13.04 4.18 2.32
CA ILE A 191 11.94 3.38 2.86
C ILE A 191 10.70 4.27 3.01
N GLN A 192 9.55 3.75 2.59
CA GLN A 192 8.26 4.43 2.70
C GLN A 192 7.25 3.44 3.26
N PHE A 193 6.64 3.79 4.39
CA PHE A 193 5.58 3.01 5.01
C PHE A 193 4.22 3.32 4.38
N ILE A 194 3.39 2.29 4.26
CA ILE A 194 1.99 2.38 3.84
C ILE A 194 1.12 1.65 4.87
N ASP A 195 -0.19 1.80 4.76
CA ASP A 195 -1.17 1.14 5.64
C ASP A 195 -0.86 1.34 7.14
N ILE A 196 -0.72 2.61 7.52
CA ILE A 196 -0.23 3.03 8.84
C ILE A 196 -1.25 2.70 9.92
N HIS A 197 -0.84 1.88 10.88
CA HIS A 197 -1.62 1.48 12.03
C HIS A 197 -0.74 1.30 13.26
N PHE A 198 -1.02 2.07 14.31
CA PHE A 198 -0.27 1.98 15.56
C PHE A 198 -0.94 1.02 16.56
N GLY A 199 -0.11 0.30 17.32
CA GLY A 199 -0.54 -0.68 18.32
C GLY A 199 0.63 -1.26 19.12
N ASN A 200 1.34 -2.23 18.54
CA ASN A 200 2.51 -2.87 19.15
C ASN A 200 3.75 -2.69 18.27
N ASP A 201 4.94 -2.95 18.80
CA ASP A 201 6.21 -2.77 18.09
C ASP A 201 6.91 -4.08 17.71
N THR A 202 6.28 -5.24 17.94
CA THR A 202 6.93 -6.55 17.81
C THR A 202 7.46 -6.79 16.40
N ASN A 203 6.61 -6.57 15.40
CA ASN A 203 6.95 -6.82 14.00
C ASN A 203 7.99 -5.82 13.48
N VAL A 204 7.86 -4.54 13.85
CA VAL A 204 8.79 -3.50 13.40
C VAL A 204 10.16 -3.61 14.06
N LYS A 205 10.24 -4.06 15.32
CA LYS A 205 11.52 -4.40 15.98
C LYS A 205 12.26 -5.49 15.22
N GLN A 206 11.56 -6.53 14.76
CA GLN A 206 12.18 -7.59 13.96
C GLN A 206 12.80 -7.04 12.66
N LEU A 207 12.11 -6.11 11.97
CA LEU A 207 12.68 -5.44 10.80
C LEU A 207 13.91 -4.60 11.16
N LEU A 208 13.86 -3.87 12.29
CA LEU A 208 14.99 -3.07 12.78
C LEU A 208 16.22 -3.95 13.09
N ASP A 209 16.01 -5.09 13.74
CA ASP A 209 17.09 -6.02 14.09
C ASP A 209 17.81 -6.55 12.84
N ILE A 210 17.07 -6.89 11.78
CA ILE A 210 17.65 -7.32 10.49
C ILE A 210 18.56 -6.23 9.90
N VAL A 211 18.17 -4.96 9.97
CA VAL A 211 19.01 -3.85 9.46
C VAL A 211 20.23 -3.64 10.35
N ASN A 212 20.09 -3.78 11.68
CA ASN A 212 21.21 -3.69 12.61
C ASN A 212 22.23 -4.83 12.41
N GLU A 213 21.76 -6.06 12.21
CA GLU A 213 22.61 -7.21 11.84
C GLU A 213 23.45 -6.88 10.60
N LYS A 214 22.81 -6.37 9.54
CA LYS A 214 23.48 -6.01 8.29
C LYS A 214 24.48 -4.85 8.44
N LEU A 215 24.21 -3.89 9.32
CA LEU A 215 25.12 -2.78 9.59
C LEU A 215 26.36 -3.21 10.38
N ASN A 216 26.27 -4.29 11.16
CA ASN A 216 27.34 -4.80 12.01
C ASN A 216 28.17 -5.93 11.36
N SER A 217 27.71 -6.49 10.24
CA SER A 217 28.48 -7.39 9.37
C SER A 217 29.46 -6.62 8.49
#